data_AF-Q1QCS8-F1
#
_entry.id   AF-Q1QCS8-F1
#
_cell.length_a   1.000
_cell.length_b   1.000
_cell.length_c   1.000
_cell.angle_alpha   90.00
_cell.angle_beta   90.00
_cell.angle_gamma   90.00
#
_symmetry.space_group_name_H-M   'P 1'
#
loop_
_entity.id
_entity.type
_entity.pdbx_description
1 polymer ?
#
loop_
_entity_poly.entity_id
_entity_poly.type
_entity_poly.pdbx_seq_one_letter_code
_entity_poly.pdbx_strand_id
1 'polypeptide(L)'
;MRWIHSVEKQWWEEHYLREEEGLLLTNTYFQAFGAGTPSTENVAPIQKEGYVGYQINQRFPHLNWVVSRLTKGEIDYASQRILIHQLVPDYSEVTIMPKAYSPIDRFNKDFCHELPSDGSQ
;
A
#
# COMPACT_ATOMS: atom_id res chain seq x y z
N MET A 1 -2.01 1.46 -2.74
CA MET A 1 -1.76 0.05 -3.16
C MET A 1 -2.62 -0.23 -4.37
N ARG A 2 -2.15 -1.08 -5.29
CA ARG A 2 -2.93 -1.47 -6.47
C ARG A 2 -2.64 -2.89 -6.93
N TRP A 3 -3.64 -3.56 -7.50
CA TRP A 3 -3.50 -4.91 -8.05
C TRP A 3 -4.58 -5.20 -9.09
N ILE A 4 -4.36 -6.23 -9.88
CA ILE A 4 -5.35 -6.80 -10.80
C ILE A 4 -6.22 -7.78 -10.03
N HIS A 5 -7.51 -7.50 -9.95
CA HIS A 5 -8.49 -8.39 -9.33
C HIS A 5 -8.59 -9.70 -10.10
N SER A 6 -8.50 -10.83 -9.40
CA SER A 6 -8.27 -12.13 -10.01
C SER A 6 -9.44 -12.61 -10.88
N VAL A 7 -10.66 -12.19 -10.57
CA VAL A 7 -11.89 -12.55 -11.32
C VAL A 7 -12.14 -11.56 -12.46
N GLU A 8 -12.22 -10.27 -12.15
CA GLU A 8 -12.57 -9.22 -13.12
C GLU A 8 -11.43 -8.88 -14.08
N LYS A 9 -10.19 -9.26 -13.76
CA LYS A 9 -8.99 -8.93 -14.53
C LYS A 9 -8.78 -7.43 -14.74
N GLN A 10 -9.19 -6.63 -13.77
CA GLN A 10 -9.13 -5.16 -13.78
C GLN A 10 -8.35 -4.61 -12.60
N TRP A 11 -7.87 -3.38 -12.72
CA TRP A 11 -7.14 -2.72 -11.66
C TRP A 11 -8.07 -2.27 -10.55
N TRP A 12 -7.68 -2.65 -9.33
CA TRP A 12 -8.22 -2.16 -8.08
C TRP A 12 -7.15 -1.32 -7.41
N GLU A 13 -7.57 -0.21 -6.81
CA GLU A 13 -6.68 0.69 -6.08
C GLU A 13 -7.25 1.02 -4.71
N GLU A 14 -6.39 0.99 -3.71
CA GLU A 14 -6.71 1.33 -2.33
C GLU A 14 -5.72 2.36 -1.79
N HIS A 15 -6.25 3.42 -1.19
CA HIS A 15 -5.48 4.52 -0.67
C HIS A 15 -5.47 4.46 0.85
N TYR A 16 -4.27 4.33 1.41
CA TYR A 16 -4.05 4.24 2.84
C TYR A 16 -3.29 5.46 3.34
N LEU A 17 -3.79 6.07 4.41
CA LEU A 17 -3.01 6.98 5.25
C LEU A 17 -2.33 6.18 6.35
N ARG A 18 -1.06 6.49 6.59
CA ARG A 18 -0.31 5.93 7.71
C ARG A 18 -0.68 6.69 8.99
N GLU A 19 -1.20 5.97 9.98
CA GLU A 19 -1.39 6.45 11.35
C GLU A 19 -0.32 5.82 12.27
N GLU A 20 -0.22 6.27 13.52
CA GLU A 20 0.75 5.72 14.47
C GLU A 20 0.45 4.26 14.83
N GLU A 21 -0.83 3.93 15.00
CA GLU A 21 -1.31 2.62 15.44
C GLU A 21 -1.78 1.73 14.28
N GLY A 22 -1.70 2.19 13.04
CA GLY A 22 -2.19 1.42 11.90
C GLY A 22 -2.29 2.19 10.59
N LEU A 23 -3.18 1.71 9.74
CA LEU A 23 -3.44 2.20 8.39
C LEU A 23 -4.91 2.58 8.30
N LEU A 24 -5.18 3.79 7.84
CA LEU A 24 -6.54 4.25 7.54
C LEU A 24 -6.78 4.11 6.04
N LEU A 25 -7.66 3.19 5.64
CA LEU A 25 -8.19 3.10 4.29
C LEU A 25 -9.14 4.27 4.06
N THR A 26 -8.71 5.26 3.28
CA THR A 26 -9.52 6.43 2.98
C THR A 26 -10.43 6.19 1.80
N ASN A 27 -9.87 5.63 0.72
CA ASN A 27 -10.54 5.51 -0.56
C ASN A 27 -10.22 4.21 -1.28
N THR A 28 -11.19 3.74 -2.04
CA THR A 28 -11.04 2.59 -2.94
C THR A 28 -11.56 2.95 -4.32
N TYR A 29 -10.88 2.52 -5.37
CA TYR A 29 -11.24 2.80 -6.76
C TYR A 29 -11.31 1.50 -7.57
N PHE A 30 -12.41 1.32 -8.30
CA PHE A 30 -12.70 0.10 -9.08
C PHE A 30 -13.12 0.47 -10.51
N GLN A 31 -12.72 -0.31 -11.52
CA GLN A 31 -13.12 -0.08 -12.92
C GLN A 31 -14.42 -0.79 -13.31
N ALA A 32 -14.81 -1.84 -12.59
CA ALA A 32 -16.10 -2.49 -12.73
C ALA A 32 -16.79 -2.67 -11.38
N PHE A 33 -18.10 -2.87 -11.47
CA PHE A 33 -18.94 -3.27 -10.37
C PHE A 33 -18.96 -4.80 -10.30
N GLY A 34 -18.60 -5.36 -9.15
CA GLY A 34 -18.62 -6.80 -8.93
C GLY A 34 -19.00 -7.17 -7.50
N ALA A 35 -18.82 -8.44 -7.15
CA ALA A 35 -19.17 -8.93 -5.82
C ALA A 35 -18.21 -8.31 -4.77
N GLY A 36 -18.75 -7.49 -3.86
CA GLY A 36 -17.98 -6.81 -2.82
C GLY A 36 -17.79 -5.31 -3.02
N THR A 37 -18.29 -4.72 -4.12
CA THR A 37 -18.31 -3.26 -4.27
C THR A 37 -19.26 -2.65 -3.23
N PRO A 38 -18.80 -1.72 -2.37
CA PRO A 38 -19.67 -1.07 -1.38
C PRO A 38 -20.78 -0.30 -2.09
N SER A 39 -22.05 -0.62 -1.79
CA SER A 39 -23.21 0.03 -2.42
C SER A 39 -23.79 1.18 -1.58
N THR A 40 -23.34 1.31 -0.33
CA THR A 40 -23.89 2.26 0.66
C THR A 40 -22.91 3.37 1.05
N GLU A 41 -21.66 3.29 0.59
CA GLU A 41 -20.63 4.26 0.97
C GLU A 41 -20.72 5.55 0.17
N ASN A 42 -20.21 6.64 0.76
CA ASN A 42 -20.12 7.92 0.06
C ASN A 42 -19.16 7.81 -1.12
N VAL A 43 -19.48 8.52 -2.20
CA VAL A 43 -18.59 8.63 -3.36
C VAL A 43 -17.29 9.32 -2.94
N ALA A 44 -16.16 8.83 -3.43
CA ALA A 44 -14.86 9.44 -3.16
C ALA A 44 -14.84 10.91 -3.62
N PRO A 45 -14.23 11.82 -2.85
CA PRO A 45 -14.20 13.24 -3.20
C PRO A 45 -13.38 13.52 -4.46
N ILE A 46 -12.36 12.70 -4.73
CA ILE A 46 -11.55 12.79 -5.93
C ILE A 46 -12.06 11.75 -6.93
N GLN A 47 -12.59 12.23 -8.05
CA GLN A 47 -13.03 11.39 -9.14
C GLN A 47 -11.87 11.05 -10.05
N LYS A 48 -11.82 9.78 -10.49
CA LYS A 48 -10.81 9.27 -11.41
C LYS A 48 -11.52 8.72 -12.64
N GLU A 49 -11.13 9.21 -13.82
CA GLU A 49 -11.78 8.83 -15.07
C GLU A 49 -11.69 7.31 -15.30
N GLY A 50 -12.83 6.68 -15.61
CA GLY A 50 -12.92 5.23 -15.81
C GLY A 50 -12.89 4.40 -14.52
N TYR A 51 -13.01 5.04 -13.35
CA TYR A 51 -13.11 4.38 -12.05
C TYR A 51 -14.32 4.90 -11.27
N VAL A 52 -14.87 4.03 -10.43
CA VAL A 52 -15.83 4.37 -9.39
C VAL A 52 -15.09 4.39 -8.07
N GLY A 53 -15.09 5.54 -7.41
CA GLY A 53 -14.40 5.75 -6.15
C GLY A 53 -15.39 5.77 -4.98
N TYR A 54 -15.02 5.12 -3.88
CA TYR A 54 -15.75 5.18 -2.61
C TYR A 54 -14.86 5.70 -1.49
N GLN A 55 -15.47 6.36 -0.52
CA GLN A 55 -14.83 6.75 0.73
C GLN A 55 -15.19 5.72 1.81
N ILE A 56 -14.18 5.08 2.41
CA ILE A 56 -14.39 3.95 3.34
C ILE A 56 -14.11 4.35 4.80
N ASN A 57 -13.08 5.17 5.05
CA ASN A 57 -12.66 5.61 6.39
C ASN A 57 -12.48 4.48 7.43
N GLN A 58 -11.92 3.34 7.01
CA GLN A 58 -11.74 2.16 7.88
C GLN A 58 -10.29 2.01 8.37
N ARG A 59 -10.12 1.72 9.66
CA ARG A 59 -8.80 1.50 10.27
C ARG A 59 -8.42 0.02 10.30
N PHE A 60 -7.15 -0.23 10.03
CA PHE A 60 -6.53 -1.55 10.08
C PHE A 60 -5.24 -1.46 10.89
N PRO A 61 -5.04 -2.31 11.92
CA PRO A 61 -3.76 -2.34 12.65
C PRO A 61 -2.60 -2.78 11.75
N HIS A 62 -2.89 -3.70 10.82
CA HIS A 62 -1.99 -4.17 9.79
C HIS A 62 -2.81 -4.74 8.63
N LEU A 63 -2.18 -4.90 7.47
CA LEU A 63 -2.75 -5.60 6.33
C LEU A 63 -1.98 -6.91 6.12
N ASN A 64 -2.70 -8.01 5.99
CA ASN A 64 -2.14 -9.27 5.52
C ASN A 64 -2.52 -9.45 4.06
N TRP A 65 -1.53 -9.49 3.18
CA TRP A 65 -1.74 -9.54 1.74
C TRP A 65 -1.11 -10.79 1.15
N VAL A 66 -1.93 -11.62 0.51
CA VAL A 66 -1.44 -12.73 -0.32
C VAL A 66 -1.04 -12.17 -1.69
N VAL A 67 0.26 -12.19 -1.96
CA VAL A 67 0.85 -11.63 -3.17
C VAL A 67 0.94 -12.70 -4.26
N SER A 68 0.42 -12.41 -5.45
CA SER A 68 0.57 -13.29 -6.61
C SER A 68 1.16 -12.55 -7.81
N ARG A 69 1.97 -13.26 -8.59
CA ARG A 69 2.46 -12.76 -9.90
C ARG A 69 1.33 -12.52 -10.89
N LEU A 70 0.20 -13.21 -10.75
CA LEU A 70 -0.97 -13.05 -11.62
C LEU A 70 -1.73 -11.76 -11.34
N THR A 71 -1.82 -11.36 -10.07
CA THR A 71 -2.51 -10.14 -9.64
C THR A 71 -1.61 -8.90 -9.73
N LYS A 72 -0.31 -9.06 -9.99
CA LYS A 72 0.65 -7.97 -10.22
C LYS A 72 0.54 -6.86 -9.16
N GLY A 73 0.52 -7.24 -7.89
CA GLY A 73 0.41 -6.30 -6.77
C GLY A 73 1.56 -5.29 -6.72
N GLU A 74 1.23 -4.02 -6.49
CA GLU A 74 2.16 -2.89 -6.41
C GLU A 74 1.82 -1.94 -5.25
N ILE A 75 2.86 -1.31 -4.68
CA ILE A 75 2.73 -0.31 -3.62
C ILE A 75 3.43 0.97 -4.08
N ASP A 76 2.67 2.06 -4.17
CA ASP A 76 3.21 3.41 -4.37
C ASP A 76 3.40 4.09 -3.02
N TYR A 77 4.64 4.43 -2.67
CA TYR A 77 5.01 5.07 -1.39
C TYR A 77 6.22 5.99 -1.57
N ALA A 78 6.14 7.22 -1.04
CA ALA A 78 7.26 8.20 -1.03
C ALA A 78 7.94 8.38 -2.41
N SER A 79 7.14 8.52 -3.48
CA SER A 79 7.60 8.63 -4.88
C SER A 79 8.30 7.39 -5.44
N GLN A 80 8.27 6.27 -4.71
CA GLN A 80 8.78 4.97 -5.17
C GLN A 80 7.62 4.02 -5.45
N ARG A 81 7.78 3.24 -6.52
CA ARG A 81 6.88 2.13 -6.86
C ARG A 81 7.55 0.81 -6.53
N ILE A 82 6.96 0.09 -5.58
CA ILE A 82 7.42 -1.21 -5.13
C ILE A 82 6.58 -2.28 -5.84
N LEU A 83 7.21 -3.03 -6.74
CA LEU A 83 6.58 -4.15 -7.44
C LEU A 83 6.60 -5.40 -6.56
N ILE A 84 5.79 -5.43 -5.50
CA ILE A 84 5.85 -6.47 -4.46
C ILE A 84 5.70 -7.88 -5.04
N HIS A 85 4.94 -8.03 -6.12
CA HIS A 85 4.79 -9.29 -6.85
C HIS A 85 6.08 -9.85 -7.49
N GLN A 86 7.15 -9.06 -7.55
CA GLN A 86 8.48 -9.45 -8.03
C GLN A 86 9.47 -9.66 -6.89
N LEU A 87 9.15 -9.19 -5.68
CA LEU A 87 10.06 -9.19 -4.53
C LEU A 87 9.90 -10.42 -3.64
N VAL A 88 8.72 -11.04 -3.64
CA VAL A 88 8.42 -12.22 -2.83
C VAL A 88 8.03 -13.40 -3.71
N PRO A 89 8.21 -14.65 -3.25
CA PRO A 89 7.68 -15.83 -3.93
C PRO A 89 6.18 -15.71 -4.19
N ASP A 90 5.70 -16.35 -5.26
CA ASP A 90 4.28 -16.39 -5.59
C ASP A 90 3.47 -17.00 -4.45
N TYR A 91 2.29 -16.44 -4.19
CA TYR A 91 1.40 -16.79 -3.10
C TYR A 91 1.99 -16.63 -1.69
N SER A 92 3.01 -15.78 -1.53
CA SER A 92 3.49 -15.40 -0.20
C SER A 92 2.49 -14.47 0.48
N GLU A 93 2.26 -14.70 1.77
CA GLU A 93 1.59 -13.73 2.63
C GLU A 93 2.61 -12.71 3.15
N VAL A 94 2.31 -11.43 3.00
CA VAL A 94 3.12 -10.33 3.53
C VAL A 94 2.28 -9.50 4.48
N THR A 95 2.90 -9.07 5.58
CA THR A 95 2.27 -8.15 6.52
C THR A 95 2.78 -6.74 6.29
N ILE A 96 1.86 -5.80 6.06
CA ILE A 96 2.14 -4.38 5.92
C ILE A 96 1.63 -3.67 7.17
N MET A 97 2.53 -3.00 7.88
CA MET A 97 2.21 -2.24 9.08
C MET A 97 3.09 -0.99 9.17
N PRO A 98 2.62 0.09 9.81
CA PRO A 98 3.48 1.23 10.13
C PRO A 98 4.63 0.80 11.03
N LYS A 99 5.86 1.10 10.65
CA LYS A 99 7.00 0.94 11.56
C LYS A 99 7.03 2.11 12.53
N ALA A 100 6.69 1.87 13.80
CA ALA A 100 6.99 2.82 14.86
C ALA A 100 8.52 2.84 15.06
N TYR A 101 9.14 3.99 14.82
CA TYR A 101 10.54 4.19 15.18
C TYR A 101 10.54 4.72 16.61
N SER A 102 11.19 4.01 17.54
CA SER A 102 11.46 4.59 18.85
C SER A 102 12.35 5.84 18.69
N PRO A 103 12.42 6.73 19.68
CA PRO A 103 13.36 7.86 19.65
C PRO A 103 14.81 7.42 19.40
N ILE A 104 15.18 6.23 19.89
CA ILE A 104 16.51 5.62 19.69
C ILE A 104 16.70 5.17 18.23
N ASP A 105 15.66 4.60 17.61
CA ASP A 105 15.71 4.21 16.19
C ASP A 105 15.79 5.41 15.25
N ARG A 106 15.18 6.54 15.65
CA ARG A 106 15.32 7.82 14.94
C ARG A 106 16.76 8.32 15.00
N PHE A 107 17.38 8.30 16.18
CA PHE A 107 18.77 8.72 16.36
C PHE A 107 19.73 7.88 15.49
N ASN A 108 19.56 6.55 15.46
CA ASN A 108 20.39 5.66 14.64
C ASN A 108 20.16 5.81 13.12
N LYS A 109 18.96 6.24 12.70
CA LYS A 109 18.66 6.46 11.28
C LYS A 109 19.34 7.71 10.74
N ASP A 110 19.53 8.73 11.59
CA ASP A 110 20.28 9.94 11.24
C ASP A 110 21.80 9.66 11.11
N PHE A 111 22.32 8.66 11.81
CA PHE A 111 23.73 8.20 11.66
C PHE A 111 24.00 7.42 10.37
N CYS A 112 22.99 6.99 9.62
CA CYS A 112 23.21 6.38 8.30
C CYS A 112 23.61 7.41 7.22
N HIS A 113 23.62 8.71 7.54
CA HIS A 113 24.17 9.74 6.66
C HIS A 113 25.66 10.04 6.87
N GLU A 114 26.34 9.44 7.84
CA GLU A 114 27.76 9.68 8.05
C GLU A 114 28.50 8.39 8.46
N LEU A 115 29.04 7.68 7.47
CA LEU A 115 30.32 6.99 7.63
C LEU A 115 31.31 7.62 6.64
N PRO A 116 32.53 7.97 7.08
CA PRO A 116 33.47 8.72 6.26
C PRO A 116 33.97 7.88 5.09
N SER A 117 33.89 8.43 3.88
CA SER A 117 34.91 8.15 2.86
C SER A 117 36.20 8.80 3.36
N ASP A 118 37.12 7.99 3.87
CA ASP A 118 38.43 7.88 3.23
C ASP A 118 39.29 6.86 3.96
N GLY A 119 39.52 5.75 3.28
CA GLY A 119 40.80 5.07 3.33
C GLY A 119 41.52 5.37 2.02
N SER A 120 42.68 6.04 2.10
CA SER A 120 43.80 5.95 1.13
C SER A 120 44.82 7.08 1.35
N GLN A 121 45.85 6.84 2.18
CA GLN A 121 47.28 6.81 1.81
C GLN A 121 48.15 6.60 3.06
#